data_AF-A0A2Z5G515-F1
#
_entry.id   AF-A0A2Z5G515-F1
#
_cell.length_a   1.000
_cell.length_b   1.000
_cell.length_c   1.000
_cell.angle_alpha   90.00
_cell.angle_beta   90.00
_cell.angle_gamma   90.00
#
_symmetry.space_group_name_H-M   'P 1'
#
loop_
_entity.id
_entity.type
_entity.pdbx_description
1 polymer ?
#
loop_
_entity_poly.entity_id
_entity_poly.type
_entity_poly.pdbx_seq_one_letter_code
_entity_poly.pdbx_strand_id
1 'polypeptide(L)'
;MAESLVIDAKEGKGLPIWPVANDESTVMVEDPSDLIIANTYAFGAQDFDTKGALATMLHGADNPDTHIRLYAERPGLRDYLKRGYIPEGPLTTGSASITLEDANADFAISQFCRALGQSGCADRFLARSANWRKLFNPNTKYIRARDQSGVFLSGFSPDKTTGFVEGNAAQYTWMVPYDLPAVIQSLGGPDAANARLDDYFSKYGEWTGSGYTPHFFISNEPSFGNPWIYNWTGHPWQTQKVVRKTRDELFTDTAGGLPGNDDLGATSAWVVFGYLGIYPAIPGVGGFTLSTPIFPTVNLSLGEHDLLISADVAPNRTYIESVWLDGVAISNWWVGWEQLKRAKELHYGLRDEPNSDSGERPPSFPPQPR
;
A
#
# COMPACT_ATOMS: atom_id res chain seq x y z
N MET A 1 10.02 -17.41 -6.01
CA MET A 1 10.28 -15.95 -5.92
C MET A 1 10.92 -15.58 -4.59
N ALA A 2 10.26 -15.76 -3.43
CA ALA A 2 10.86 -15.43 -2.13
C ALA A 2 12.22 -16.12 -1.89
N GLU A 3 12.33 -17.43 -2.17
CA GLU A 3 13.62 -18.15 -2.11
C GLU A 3 14.68 -17.50 -3.03
N SER A 4 14.29 -17.05 -4.23
CA SER A 4 15.19 -16.37 -5.15
C SER A 4 15.69 -15.04 -4.61
N LEU A 5 14.85 -14.26 -3.92
CA LEU A 5 15.26 -13.01 -3.26
C LEU A 5 16.28 -13.31 -2.14
N VAL A 6 16.08 -14.38 -1.38
CA VAL A 6 17.03 -14.79 -0.33
C VAL A 6 18.37 -15.23 -0.93
N ILE A 7 18.35 -15.95 -2.05
CA ILE A 7 19.57 -16.36 -2.77
C ILE A 7 20.29 -15.14 -3.35
N ASP A 8 19.57 -14.26 -4.07
CA ASP A 8 20.15 -13.04 -4.64
C ASP A 8 20.75 -12.16 -3.55
N ALA A 9 20.13 -12.08 -2.37
CA ALA A 9 20.73 -11.36 -1.25
C ALA A 9 21.99 -11.99 -0.68
N LYS A 10 22.09 -13.33 -0.67
CA LYS A 10 23.32 -14.03 -0.26
C LYS A 10 24.45 -13.79 -1.27
N GLU A 11 24.14 -13.75 -2.56
CA GLU A 11 25.11 -13.56 -3.63
C GLU A 11 25.51 -12.08 -3.82
N GLY A 12 24.51 -11.19 -3.73
CA GLY A 12 24.60 -9.75 -3.92
C GLY A 12 24.90 -8.95 -2.66
N LYS A 13 24.86 -9.58 -1.46
CA LYS A 13 25.14 -9.02 -0.12
C LYS A 13 24.08 -8.06 0.45
N GLY A 14 22.92 -7.98 -0.17
CA GLY A 14 21.78 -7.18 0.25
C GLY A 14 20.54 -7.55 -0.56
N LEU A 15 19.34 -7.21 -0.10
CA LEU A 15 18.14 -7.48 -0.90
C LEU A 15 18.14 -6.62 -2.18
N PRO A 16 17.65 -7.17 -3.32
CA PRO A 16 17.59 -6.42 -4.55
C PRO A 16 16.48 -5.35 -4.51
N ILE A 17 16.70 -4.26 -5.23
CA ILE A 17 15.76 -3.12 -5.33
C ILE A 17 14.97 -3.25 -6.62
N TRP A 18 15.67 -3.22 -7.76
CA TRP A 18 15.09 -3.32 -9.09
C TRP A 18 15.98 -4.21 -9.97
N PRO A 19 15.99 -5.54 -9.70
CA PRO A 19 16.88 -6.47 -10.38
C PRO A 19 16.43 -6.69 -11.82
N VAL A 20 17.40 -6.74 -12.74
CA VAL A 20 17.16 -7.08 -14.15
C VAL A 20 18.10 -8.21 -14.54
N ALA A 21 17.52 -9.37 -14.85
CA ALA A 21 18.26 -10.60 -15.09
C ALA A 21 19.25 -10.91 -13.95
N ASN A 22 20.55 -10.74 -14.16
CA ASN A 22 21.60 -11.01 -13.17
C ASN A 22 22.27 -9.75 -12.60
N ASP A 23 21.70 -8.57 -12.88
CA ASP A 23 22.23 -7.27 -12.46
C ASP A 23 21.23 -6.46 -11.62
N GLU A 24 21.70 -5.42 -10.96
CA GLU A 24 20.89 -4.47 -10.19
C GLU A 24 20.88 -3.11 -10.90
N SER A 25 19.68 -2.60 -11.19
CA SER A 25 19.54 -1.30 -11.85
C SER A 25 19.36 -0.15 -10.86
N THR A 26 18.88 -0.44 -9.64
CA THR A 26 18.51 0.55 -8.60
C THR A 26 17.55 1.63 -9.10
N VAL A 27 16.76 1.33 -10.13
CA VAL A 27 15.70 2.23 -10.58
C VAL A 27 14.63 2.30 -9.50
N MET A 28 14.09 3.50 -9.29
CA MET A 28 13.22 3.86 -8.17
C MET A 28 13.94 3.87 -6.82
N VAL A 29 13.23 3.67 -5.71
CA VAL A 29 13.77 3.91 -4.37
C VAL A 29 13.46 2.79 -3.39
N GLU A 30 14.29 2.75 -2.35
CA GLU A 30 14.15 1.94 -1.14
C GLU A 30 14.01 0.43 -1.35
N ASP A 31 13.53 -0.28 -0.32
CA ASP A 31 13.62 -1.73 -0.14
C ASP A 31 12.25 -2.40 -0.32
N PRO A 32 11.80 -2.61 -1.57
CA PRO A 32 10.53 -3.29 -1.85
C PRO A 32 10.59 -4.79 -1.56
N SER A 33 11.79 -5.38 -1.51
CA SER A 33 12.00 -6.81 -1.30
C SER A 33 11.49 -7.27 0.07
N ASP A 34 11.66 -6.47 1.11
CA ASP A 34 11.08 -6.73 2.43
C ASP A 34 9.55 -6.89 2.39
N LEU A 35 8.87 -5.98 1.67
CA LEU A 35 7.42 -6.03 1.51
C LEU A 35 7.02 -7.29 0.74
N ILE A 36 7.73 -7.63 -0.34
CA ILE A 36 7.44 -8.82 -1.16
C ILE A 36 7.59 -10.10 -0.33
N ILE A 37 8.67 -10.24 0.44
CA ILE A 37 8.92 -11.42 1.29
C ILE A 37 7.84 -11.55 2.36
N ALA A 38 7.59 -10.46 3.11
CA ALA A 38 6.59 -10.46 4.17
C ALA A 38 5.19 -10.75 3.64
N ASN A 39 4.82 -10.16 2.50
CA ASN A 39 3.53 -10.37 1.86
C ASN A 39 3.38 -11.81 1.33
N THR A 40 4.43 -12.36 0.71
CA THR A 40 4.46 -13.76 0.25
C THR A 40 4.17 -14.72 1.41
N TYR A 41 4.82 -14.51 2.56
CA TYR A 41 4.57 -15.31 3.75
C TYR A 41 3.15 -15.11 4.31
N ALA A 42 2.67 -13.86 4.37
CA ALA A 42 1.35 -13.51 4.89
C ALA A 42 0.20 -14.14 4.08
N PHE A 43 0.41 -14.34 2.77
CA PHE A 43 -0.49 -15.06 1.88
C PHE A 43 -0.21 -16.58 1.81
N GLY A 44 0.59 -17.12 2.75
CA GLY A 44 0.71 -18.56 3.00
C GLY A 44 1.80 -19.28 2.20
N ALA A 45 2.54 -18.60 1.33
CA ALA A 45 3.72 -19.18 0.68
C ALA A 45 4.90 -19.13 1.64
N GLN A 46 5.11 -20.21 2.40
CA GLN A 46 6.09 -20.29 3.50
C GLN A 46 7.26 -21.24 3.21
N ASP A 47 7.24 -21.92 2.07
CA ASP A 47 8.27 -22.89 1.66
C ASP A 47 9.49 -22.19 1.02
N PHE A 48 10.26 -21.53 1.87
CA PHE A 48 11.55 -20.88 1.55
C PHE A 48 12.38 -20.72 2.83
N ASP A 49 13.65 -20.31 2.72
CA ASP A 49 14.53 -20.03 3.87
C ASP A 49 14.07 -18.78 4.64
N THR A 50 12.99 -18.92 5.43
CA THR A 50 12.37 -17.84 6.21
C THR A 50 13.30 -17.26 7.28
N LYS A 51 14.21 -18.08 7.82
CA LYS A 51 15.22 -17.63 8.78
C LYS A 51 16.31 -16.81 8.09
N GLY A 52 16.80 -17.27 6.95
CA GLY A 52 17.74 -16.53 6.11
C GLY A 52 17.13 -15.22 5.61
N ALA A 53 15.88 -15.27 5.16
CA ALA A 53 15.11 -14.08 4.78
C ALA A 53 15.08 -13.07 5.92
N LEU A 54 14.61 -13.45 7.11
CA LEU A 54 14.55 -12.53 8.24
C LEU A 54 15.93 -11.96 8.57
N ALA A 55 16.98 -12.80 8.59
CA ALA A 55 18.33 -12.33 8.86
C ALA A 55 18.80 -11.25 7.86
N THR A 56 18.50 -11.43 6.57
CA THR A 56 18.82 -10.45 5.53
C THR A 56 18.01 -9.17 5.69
N MET A 57 16.68 -9.26 5.88
CA MET A 57 15.80 -8.08 6.08
C MET A 57 16.28 -7.24 7.27
N LEU A 58 16.65 -7.90 8.38
CA LEU A 58 17.20 -7.24 9.56
C LEU A 58 18.57 -6.59 9.28
N HIS A 59 19.41 -7.22 8.47
CA HIS A 59 20.71 -6.67 8.10
C HIS A 59 20.56 -5.40 7.24
N GLY A 60 19.72 -5.45 6.20
CA GLY A 60 19.39 -4.29 5.36
C GLY A 60 18.83 -3.13 6.17
N ALA A 61 17.86 -3.42 7.04
CA ALA A 61 17.13 -2.39 7.78
C ALA A 61 17.86 -1.82 9.02
N ASP A 62 18.97 -2.41 9.49
CA ASP A 62 19.72 -1.95 10.67
C ASP A 62 21.16 -1.52 10.37
N ASN A 63 21.74 -1.88 9.21
CA ASN A 63 23.12 -1.56 8.87
C ASN A 63 23.19 -0.59 7.68
N PRO A 64 23.52 0.70 7.90
CA PRO A 64 23.65 1.70 6.84
C PRO A 64 24.73 1.42 5.79
N ASP A 65 25.63 0.45 6.04
CA ASP A 65 26.69 0.08 5.11
C ASP A 65 26.32 -1.17 4.26
N THR A 66 25.10 -1.70 4.43
CA THR A 66 24.56 -2.79 3.61
C THR A 66 24.39 -2.34 2.16
N HIS A 67 24.78 -3.21 1.23
CA HIS A 67 24.75 -2.94 -0.19
C HIS A 67 24.29 -4.17 -0.97
N ILE A 68 23.46 -3.93 -1.98
CA ILE A 68 23.24 -4.87 -3.07
C ILE A 68 24.23 -4.56 -4.19
N ARG A 69 25.15 -5.49 -4.45
CA ARG A 69 26.25 -5.35 -5.42
C ARG A 69 27.11 -4.12 -5.12
N LEU A 70 26.90 -3.00 -5.83
CA LEU A 70 27.66 -1.76 -5.67
C LEU A 70 26.82 -0.60 -5.09
N TYR A 71 25.56 -0.86 -4.77
CA TYR A 71 24.58 0.16 -4.40
C TYR A 71 24.11 -0.02 -2.97
N ALA A 72 23.85 1.08 -2.26
CA ALA A 72 23.25 1.01 -0.94
C ALA A 72 21.84 0.41 -1.05
N GLU A 73 21.51 -0.54 -0.17
CA GLU A 73 20.19 -1.18 -0.13
C GLU A 73 19.10 -0.19 0.30
N ARG A 74 19.42 0.69 1.28
CA ARG A 74 18.54 1.76 1.77
C ARG A 74 19.26 3.11 1.80
N PRO A 75 19.26 3.87 0.68
CA PRO A 75 19.91 5.17 0.60
C PRO A 75 19.39 6.18 1.64
N GLY A 76 20.24 6.55 2.60
CA GLY A 76 19.87 7.49 3.67
C GLY A 76 19.47 6.84 4.98
N LEU A 77 19.56 5.50 5.09
CA LEU A 77 19.26 4.73 6.31
C LEU A 77 19.97 5.28 7.56
N ARG A 78 21.20 5.81 7.42
CA ARG A 78 21.93 6.42 8.55
C ARG A 78 21.16 7.59 9.17
N ASP A 79 20.54 8.44 8.35
CA ASP A 79 19.71 9.54 8.84
C ASP A 79 18.36 9.03 9.33
N TYR A 80 17.75 8.05 8.65
CA TYR A 80 16.51 7.40 9.07
C TYR A 80 16.63 6.82 10.49
N LEU A 81 17.66 6.00 10.76
CA LEU A 81 17.90 5.41 12.08
C LEU A 81 18.17 6.46 13.16
N LYS A 82 18.85 7.56 12.81
CA LYS A 82 19.22 8.61 13.75
C LYS A 82 18.07 9.56 14.08
N ARG A 83 17.23 9.88 13.10
CA ARG A 83 16.25 10.99 13.16
C ARG A 83 14.80 10.52 13.09
N GLY A 84 14.56 9.31 12.60
CA GLY A 84 13.26 8.79 12.22
C GLY A 84 12.72 9.36 10.90
N TYR A 85 13.56 10.03 10.12
CA TYR A 85 13.25 10.49 8.76
C TYR A 85 14.55 10.78 8.00
N ILE A 86 14.47 10.73 6.68
CA ILE A 86 15.58 11.10 5.78
C ILE A 86 15.41 12.58 5.41
N PRO A 87 16.44 13.42 5.56
CA PRO A 87 16.36 14.83 5.19
C PRO A 87 16.49 15.03 3.68
N GLU A 88 15.69 15.95 3.11
CA GLU A 88 15.86 16.38 1.73
C GLU A 88 17.16 17.16 1.59
N GLY A 89 17.96 16.82 0.59
CA GLY A 89 19.18 17.56 0.30
C GLY A 89 20.01 16.95 -0.83
N PRO A 90 21.26 17.41 -0.99
CA PRO A 90 22.12 16.97 -2.09
C PRO A 90 22.45 15.48 -2.09
N LEU A 91 22.34 14.81 -0.94
CA LEU A 91 22.63 13.38 -0.79
C LEU A 91 21.41 12.51 -1.13
N THR A 92 20.20 13.01 -0.85
CA THR A 92 18.96 12.27 -1.05
C THR A 92 17.84 13.24 -1.44
N THR A 93 17.29 13.04 -2.63
CA THR A 93 16.08 13.73 -3.12
C THR A 93 14.90 12.78 -3.04
N GLY A 94 13.68 13.29 -2.88
CA GLY A 94 12.52 12.41 -2.69
C GLY A 94 12.45 11.85 -1.27
N SER A 95 13.10 12.52 -0.32
CA SER A 95 13.33 12.01 1.04
C SER A 95 12.06 11.68 1.82
N ALA A 96 10.93 12.33 1.53
CA ALA A 96 9.67 12.06 2.19
C ALA A 96 8.99 10.79 1.68
N SER A 97 9.00 10.52 0.36
CA SER A 97 8.51 9.25 -0.16
C SER A 97 9.37 8.09 0.33
N ILE A 98 10.69 8.25 0.26
CA ILE A 98 11.69 7.29 0.76
C ILE A 98 11.46 6.95 2.25
N THR A 99 11.28 7.96 3.10
CA THR A 99 10.97 7.73 4.53
C THR A 99 9.64 6.99 4.74
N LEU A 100 8.63 7.22 3.88
CA LEU A 100 7.36 6.51 3.95
C LEU A 100 7.49 5.06 3.51
N GLU A 101 8.29 4.79 2.47
CA GLU A 101 8.59 3.44 2.01
C GLU A 101 9.36 2.64 3.05
N ASP A 102 10.41 3.23 3.65
CA ASP A 102 11.11 2.68 4.80
C ASP A 102 10.17 2.32 5.97
N ALA A 103 9.20 3.20 6.25
CA ALA A 103 8.21 2.95 7.29
C ALA A 103 7.25 1.80 6.94
N ASN A 104 6.91 1.61 5.66
CA ASN A 104 6.14 0.46 5.19
C ASN A 104 6.96 -0.83 5.24
N ALA A 105 8.24 -0.79 4.86
CA ALA A 105 9.16 -1.91 4.96
C ALA A 105 9.36 -2.34 6.43
N ASP A 106 9.53 -1.38 7.34
CA ASP A 106 9.59 -1.66 8.78
C ASP A 106 8.30 -2.32 9.29
N PHE A 107 7.14 -1.86 8.85
CA PHE A 107 5.88 -2.50 9.22
C PHE A 107 5.81 -3.96 8.71
N ALA A 108 6.23 -4.20 7.45
CA ALA A 108 6.27 -5.52 6.85
C ALA A 108 7.24 -6.46 7.60
N ILE A 109 8.45 -6.00 7.95
CA ILE A 109 9.39 -6.74 8.81
C ILE A 109 8.76 -7.07 10.16
N SER A 110 8.04 -6.12 10.78
CA SER A 110 7.34 -6.35 12.04
C SER A 110 6.36 -7.52 11.94
N GLN A 111 5.55 -7.57 10.87
CA GLN A 111 4.59 -8.66 10.66
C GLN A 111 5.29 -10.00 10.40
N PHE A 112 6.37 -10.00 9.62
CA PHE A 112 7.16 -11.19 9.39
C PHE A 112 7.81 -11.71 10.68
N CYS A 113 8.38 -10.84 11.50
CA CYS A 113 8.91 -11.17 12.82
C CYS A 113 7.83 -11.75 13.74
N ARG A 114 6.62 -11.17 13.75
CA ARG A 114 5.50 -11.68 14.53
C ARG A 114 5.12 -13.10 14.09
N ALA A 115 5.07 -13.33 12.79
CA ALA A 115 4.73 -14.63 12.22
C ALA A 115 5.77 -15.73 12.52
N LEU A 116 7.05 -15.34 12.71
CA LEU A 116 8.15 -16.23 13.10
C LEU A 116 8.35 -16.32 14.64
N GLY A 117 7.45 -15.75 15.44
CA GLY A 117 7.51 -15.80 16.90
C GLY A 117 8.57 -14.89 17.54
N GLN A 118 9.11 -13.92 16.79
CA GLN A 118 10.13 -12.98 17.24
C GLN A 118 9.51 -11.68 17.77
N SER A 119 8.84 -11.75 18.93
CA SER A 119 8.06 -10.61 19.48
C SER A 119 8.88 -9.34 19.69
N GLY A 120 10.09 -9.43 20.24
CA GLY A 120 10.96 -8.27 20.45
C GLY A 120 11.37 -7.59 19.14
N CYS A 121 11.57 -8.36 18.07
CA CYS A 121 11.75 -7.80 16.73
C CYS A 121 10.47 -7.10 16.25
N ALA A 122 9.33 -7.80 16.33
CA ALA A 122 8.04 -7.28 15.86
C ALA A 122 7.71 -5.93 16.51
N ASP A 123 7.84 -5.82 17.83
CA ASP A 123 7.50 -4.60 18.56
C ASP A 123 8.46 -3.45 18.24
N ARG A 124 9.76 -3.74 18.02
CA ARG A 124 10.76 -2.73 17.61
C ARG A 124 10.42 -2.13 16.25
N PHE A 125 10.15 -2.98 15.27
CA PHE A 125 9.87 -2.55 13.90
C PHE A 125 8.49 -1.89 13.76
N LEU A 126 7.48 -2.36 14.51
CA LEU A 126 6.19 -1.68 14.60
C LEU A 126 6.32 -0.28 15.21
N ALA A 127 7.21 -0.11 16.20
CA ALA A 127 7.50 1.21 16.73
C ALA A 127 8.24 2.12 15.73
N ARG A 128 9.07 1.55 14.85
CA ARG A 128 9.84 2.30 13.84
C ARG A 128 8.99 2.68 12.63
N SER A 129 8.02 1.85 12.22
CA SER A 129 7.03 2.21 11.19
C SER A 129 6.23 3.47 11.55
N ALA A 130 6.14 3.84 12.83
CA ALA A 130 5.56 5.11 13.27
C ALA A 130 6.26 6.37 12.74
N ASN A 131 7.44 6.24 12.10
CA ASN A 131 8.29 7.32 11.62
C ASN A 131 7.62 8.25 10.59
N TRP A 132 6.56 7.80 9.89
CA TRP A 132 5.74 8.69 9.05
C TRP A 132 5.28 9.95 9.81
N ARG A 133 5.04 9.83 11.12
CA ARG A 133 4.63 10.94 12.01
C ARG A 133 5.69 12.05 12.09
N LYS A 134 6.97 11.74 11.84
CA LYS A 134 8.04 12.73 11.79
C LYS A 134 7.84 13.67 10.61
N LEU A 135 7.27 13.22 9.50
CA LEU A 135 7.05 14.03 8.31
C LEU A 135 5.65 14.67 8.25
N PHE A 136 4.72 14.27 9.11
CA PHE A 136 3.41 14.90 9.15
C PHE A 136 3.50 16.34 9.70
N ASN A 137 3.11 17.31 8.88
CA ASN A 137 3.04 18.71 9.29
C ASN A 137 1.64 19.05 9.80
N PRO A 138 1.46 19.41 11.09
CA PRO A 138 0.14 19.63 11.68
C PRO A 138 -0.55 20.91 11.19
N ASN A 139 0.17 21.86 10.59
CA ASN A 139 -0.39 23.12 10.09
C ASN A 139 -0.97 22.94 8.70
N THR A 140 -0.24 22.25 7.81
CA THR A 140 -0.72 21.97 6.44
C THR A 140 -1.56 20.70 6.37
N LYS A 141 -1.45 19.83 7.37
CA LYS A 141 -2.08 18.49 7.41
C LYS A 141 -1.61 17.57 6.28
N TYR A 142 -0.37 17.71 5.82
CA TYR A 142 0.24 16.87 4.79
C TYR A 142 1.56 16.32 5.28
N ILE A 143 1.97 15.18 4.71
CA ILE A 143 3.38 14.75 4.76
C ILE A 143 4.21 15.81 4.03
N ARG A 144 5.32 16.21 4.64
CA ARG A 144 6.26 17.19 4.10
C ARG A 144 7.68 16.78 4.41
N ALA A 145 8.55 16.87 3.40
CA ALA A 145 9.98 16.71 3.58
C ALA A 145 10.55 17.75 4.56
N ARG A 146 11.62 17.36 5.24
CA ARG A 146 12.38 18.18 6.17
C ARG A 146 13.83 18.25 5.72
N ASP A 147 14.52 19.32 6.06
CA ASP A 147 15.96 19.42 5.84
C ASP A 147 16.76 18.76 6.98
N GLN A 148 18.10 18.84 6.88
CA GLN A 148 19.03 18.32 7.88
C GLN A 148 18.90 18.98 9.26
N SER A 149 18.37 20.21 9.34
CA SER A 149 18.10 20.92 10.59
C SER A 149 16.79 20.46 11.24
N GLY A 150 15.96 19.71 10.50
CA GLY A 150 14.65 19.22 10.94
C GLY A 150 13.51 20.20 10.69
N VAL A 151 13.77 21.30 9.99
CA VAL A 151 12.75 22.25 9.58
C VAL A 151 12.05 21.71 8.33
N PHE A 152 10.73 21.85 8.25
CA PHE A 152 9.98 21.55 7.04
C PHE A 152 10.41 22.49 5.90
N LEU A 153 10.59 21.96 4.70
CA LEU A 153 10.98 22.76 3.54
C LEU A 153 10.01 23.92 3.30
N SER A 154 10.54 25.08 2.92
CA SER A 154 9.74 26.30 2.71
C SER A 154 8.85 26.24 1.47
N GLY A 155 7.73 26.95 1.52
CA GLY A 155 6.69 26.89 0.49
C GLY A 155 5.92 25.56 0.55
N PHE A 156 4.60 25.64 0.61
CA PHE A 156 3.76 24.44 0.57
C PHE A 156 2.60 24.64 -0.39
N SER A 157 2.39 23.62 -1.20
CA SER A 157 1.19 23.37 -1.99
C SER A 157 0.96 21.86 -2.03
N PRO A 158 -0.29 21.38 -2.15
CA PRO A 158 -0.57 19.94 -2.22
C PRO A 158 0.10 19.23 -3.42
N ASP A 159 0.34 19.96 -4.51
CA ASP A 159 1.02 19.49 -5.73
C ASP A 159 2.55 19.58 -5.66
N LYS A 160 3.12 19.97 -4.52
CA LYS A 160 4.55 20.06 -4.33
C LYS A 160 5.21 18.68 -4.52
N THR A 161 6.10 18.61 -5.50
CA THR A 161 6.86 17.39 -5.85
C THR A 161 8.18 17.26 -5.09
N THR A 162 8.78 18.36 -4.63
CA THR A 162 10.01 18.31 -3.81
C THR A 162 9.78 17.46 -2.56
N GLY A 163 10.65 16.47 -2.34
CA GLY A 163 10.47 15.48 -1.28
C GLY A 163 9.78 14.19 -1.71
N PHE A 164 9.26 14.09 -2.94
CA PHE A 164 8.55 12.91 -3.41
C PHE A 164 9.10 12.42 -4.75
N VAL A 165 9.22 11.11 -4.90
CA VAL A 165 9.55 10.44 -6.16
C VAL A 165 8.26 10.22 -6.94
N GLU A 166 8.20 10.77 -8.15
CA GLU A 166 7.10 10.61 -9.11
C GLU A 166 5.69 10.90 -8.53
N GLY A 167 5.61 11.90 -7.66
CA GLY A 167 4.33 12.30 -7.09
C GLY A 167 4.43 13.60 -6.32
N ASN A 168 3.44 13.82 -5.47
CA ASN A 168 3.35 15.01 -4.63
C ASN A 168 2.80 14.70 -3.24
N ALA A 169 2.75 15.72 -2.39
CA ALA A 169 2.24 15.61 -1.03
C ALA A 169 0.78 15.10 -0.97
N ALA A 170 -0.06 15.47 -1.94
CA ALA A 170 -1.46 15.05 -2.00
C ALA A 170 -1.61 13.54 -2.24
N GLN A 171 -0.74 12.96 -3.06
CA GLN A 171 -0.74 11.53 -3.38
C GLN A 171 -0.11 10.71 -2.25
N TYR A 172 1.05 11.13 -1.73
CA TYR A 172 1.84 10.35 -0.75
C TYR A 172 1.35 10.45 0.70
N THR A 173 0.57 11.45 1.08
CA THR A 173 0.11 11.59 2.49
C THR A 173 -0.69 10.37 2.98
N TRP A 174 -1.22 9.61 2.04
CA TRP A 174 -2.03 8.42 2.28
C TRP A 174 -1.24 7.11 2.37
N MET A 175 0.07 7.11 2.04
CA MET A 175 0.93 5.91 1.98
C MET A 175 1.34 5.41 3.39
N VAL A 176 0.34 5.21 4.25
CA VAL A 176 0.48 4.61 5.58
C VAL A 176 -0.68 3.61 5.78
N PRO A 177 -0.82 2.61 4.88
CA PRO A 177 -1.99 1.72 4.85
C PRO A 177 -2.21 0.97 6.18
N TYR A 178 -1.12 0.65 6.89
CA TYR A 178 -1.16 -0.07 8.16
C TYR A 178 -1.67 0.77 9.35
N ASP A 179 -1.76 2.10 9.22
CA ASP A 179 -2.14 3.03 10.30
C ASP A 179 -3.05 4.17 9.79
N LEU A 180 -3.87 3.88 8.77
CA LEU A 180 -4.80 4.84 8.17
C LEU A 180 -5.71 5.55 9.19
N PRO A 181 -6.25 4.89 10.24
CA PRO A 181 -7.00 5.59 11.28
C PRO A 181 -6.22 6.72 11.97
N ALA A 182 -4.92 6.57 12.19
CA ALA A 182 -4.11 7.64 12.78
C ALA A 182 -3.84 8.78 11.78
N VAL A 183 -3.68 8.47 10.49
CA VAL A 183 -3.61 9.49 9.43
C VAL A 183 -4.92 10.29 9.37
N ILE A 184 -6.06 9.59 9.30
CA ILE A 184 -7.42 10.17 9.32
C ILE A 184 -7.61 11.05 10.56
N GLN A 185 -7.21 10.59 11.74
CA GLN A 185 -7.30 11.39 12.95
C GLN A 185 -6.42 12.65 12.87
N SER A 186 -5.21 12.55 12.30
CA SER A 186 -4.28 13.66 12.16
C SER A 186 -4.78 14.75 11.19
N LEU A 187 -5.59 14.36 10.20
CA LEU A 187 -6.29 15.24 9.26
C LEU A 187 -7.42 16.06 9.92
N GLY A 188 -7.94 15.62 11.07
CA GLY A 188 -9.10 16.21 11.73
C GLY A 188 -10.28 15.24 11.89
N GLY A 189 -10.08 13.94 11.66
CA GLY A 189 -11.10 12.92 11.76
C GLY A 189 -11.76 12.56 10.42
N PRO A 190 -12.74 11.64 10.43
CA PRO A 190 -13.38 11.12 9.22
C PRO A 190 -13.91 12.18 8.25
N ASP A 191 -14.62 13.20 8.74
CA ASP A 191 -15.23 14.22 7.88
C ASP A 191 -14.17 15.03 7.11
N ALA A 192 -13.08 15.41 7.78
CA ALA A 192 -11.97 16.12 7.16
C ALA A 192 -11.23 15.25 6.14
N ALA A 193 -11.07 13.96 6.44
CA ALA A 193 -10.49 13.00 5.50
C ALA A 193 -11.38 12.79 4.27
N ASN A 194 -12.69 12.61 4.47
CA ASN A 194 -13.67 12.48 3.39
C ASN A 194 -13.69 13.71 2.49
N ALA A 195 -13.76 14.92 3.04
CA ALA A 195 -13.73 16.15 2.24
C ALA A 195 -12.45 16.28 1.40
N ARG A 196 -11.31 15.83 1.94
CA ARG A 196 -10.05 15.81 1.18
C ARG A 196 -10.04 14.76 0.09
N LEU A 197 -10.51 13.56 0.35
CA LEU A 197 -10.61 12.50 -0.65
C LEU A 197 -11.59 12.91 -1.76
N ASP A 198 -12.71 13.55 -1.42
CA ASP A 198 -13.70 14.04 -2.39
C ASP A 198 -13.08 15.07 -3.35
N ASP A 199 -12.24 15.99 -2.86
CA ASP A 199 -11.46 16.91 -3.69
C ASP A 199 -10.38 16.19 -4.51
N TYR A 200 -9.65 15.25 -3.88
CA TYR A 200 -8.60 14.45 -4.50
C TYR A 200 -9.12 13.62 -5.69
N PHE A 201 -10.32 13.04 -5.58
CA PHE A 201 -10.98 12.24 -6.62
C PHE A 201 -11.96 13.05 -7.51
N SER A 202 -12.06 14.36 -7.31
CA SER A 202 -12.96 15.22 -8.10
C SER A 202 -12.63 15.22 -9.60
N LYS A 203 -11.36 14.98 -9.94
CA LYS A 203 -10.84 14.79 -11.30
C LYS A 203 -9.66 13.82 -11.26
N TYR A 204 -9.28 13.29 -12.41
CA TYR A 204 -8.04 12.55 -12.52
C TYR A 204 -6.85 13.51 -12.56
N GLY A 205 -5.77 13.09 -11.92
CA GLY A 205 -4.48 13.75 -11.95
C GLY A 205 -3.85 13.64 -13.33
N GLU A 206 -2.87 14.50 -13.57
CA GLU A 206 -2.11 14.52 -14.81
C GLU A 206 -0.68 15.03 -14.55
N TRP A 207 0.25 14.62 -15.40
CA TRP A 207 1.59 15.19 -15.46
C TRP A 207 1.61 16.44 -16.34
N THR A 208 2.00 17.58 -15.78
CA THR A 208 1.97 18.89 -16.47
C THR A 208 3.33 19.26 -17.10
N GLY A 209 4.28 18.33 -17.18
CA GLY A 209 5.66 18.61 -17.59
C GLY A 209 6.54 19.20 -16.49
N SER A 210 5.93 19.86 -15.49
CA SER A 210 6.62 20.47 -14.34
C SER A 210 6.31 19.83 -12.99
N GLY A 211 5.37 18.87 -12.97
CA GLY A 211 4.91 18.19 -11.77
C GLY A 211 3.59 17.46 -11.99
N TYR A 212 3.10 16.81 -10.95
CA TYR A 212 1.79 16.17 -10.93
C TYR A 212 0.77 17.09 -10.28
N THR A 213 -0.44 17.16 -10.84
CA THR A 213 -1.56 17.85 -10.18
C THR A 213 -1.92 17.17 -8.85
N PRO A 214 -2.54 17.88 -7.88
CA PRO A 214 -2.76 17.35 -6.53
C PRO A 214 -3.96 16.38 -6.45
N HIS A 215 -4.29 15.72 -7.55
CA HIS A 215 -5.45 14.85 -7.71
C HIS A 215 -5.01 13.41 -7.98
N PHE A 216 -5.98 12.50 -7.92
CA PHE A 216 -5.76 11.07 -8.07
C PHE A 216 -5.18 10.68 -9.43
N PHE A 217 -3.99 10.10 -9.45
CA PHE A 217 -3.29 9.70 -10.67
C PHE A 217 -3.03 8.19 -10.68
N ILE A 218 -3.96 7.40 -11.22
CA ILE A 218 -3.85 5.94 -11.27
C ILE A 218 -2.70 5.44 -12.16
N SER A 219 -2.18 6.29 -13.04
CA SER A 219 -1.05 5.95 -13.91
C SER A 219 0.28 5.84 -13.17
N ASN A 220 0.30 5.99 -11.83
CA ASN A 220 1.48 5.87 -10.99
C ASN A 220 1.19 5.16 -9.66
N GLU A 221 2.14 4.35 -9.20
CA GLU A 221 2.04 3.42 -8.07
C GLU A 221 1.70 4.05 -6.72
N PRO A 222 2.21 5.25 -6.35
CA PRO A 222 1.90 5.84 -5.05
C PRO A 222 0.41 6.08 -4.81
N SER A 223 -0.40 6.08 -5.88
CA SER A 223 -1.85 6.29 -5.82
C SER A 223 -2.67 4.99 -5.77
N PHE A 224 -2.08 3.81 -5.97
CA PHE A 224 -2.83 2.56 -6.14
C PHE A 224 -3.72 2.22 -4.93
N GLY A 225 -3.23 2.45 -3.72
CA GLY A 225 -3.99 2.23 -2.49
C GLY A 225 -5.09 3.26 -2.23
N ASN A 226 -5.00 4.45 -2.84
CA ASN A 226 -5.81 5.61 -2.43
C ASN A 226 -7.33 5.42 -2.61
N PRO A 227 -7.83 4.82 -3.71
CA PRO A 227 -9.26 4.57 -3.92
C PRO A 227 -9.93 3.75 -2.80
N TRP A 228 -9.14 2.95 -2.09
CA TRP A 228 -9.62 2.02 -1.06
C TRP A 228 -9.73 2.64 0.33
N ILE A 229 -9.23 3.87 0.51
CA ILE A 229 -9.12 4.52 1.84
C ILE A 229 -10.47 4.86 2.46
N TYR A 230 -11.51 5.11 1.65
CA TYR A 230 -12.84 5.41 2.20
C TYR A 230 -13.41 4.27 3.07
N ASN A 231 -12.94 3.03 2.89
CA ASN A 231 -13.26 1.91 3.78
C ASN A 231 -12.80 2.16 5.24
N TRP A 232 -11.75 2.96 5.46
CA TRP A 232 -11.30 3.37 6.80
C TRP A 232 -11.96 4.67 7.29
N THR A 233 -12.57 5.47 6.42
CA THR A 233 -13.24 6.72 6.83
C THR A 233 -14.66 6.48 7.33
N GLY A 234 -15.26 5.33 7.00
CA GLY A 234 -16.66 5.04 7.26
C GLY A 234 -17.59 5.42 6.11
N HIS A 235 -17.05 5.75 4.93
CA HIS A 235 -17.81 6.00 3.70
C HIS A 235 -17.48 4.95 2.62
N PRO A 236 -17.60 3.63 2.88
CA PRO A 236 -17.17 2.56 1.96
C PRO A 236 -17.85 2.61 0.58
N TRP A 237 -19.06 3.18 0.49
CA TRP A 237 -19.74 3.43 -0.79
C TRP A 237 -18.96 4.36 -1.72
N GLN A 238 -18.10 5.24 -1.18
CA GLN A 238 -17.21 6.05 -2.01
C GLN A 238 -16.09 5.22 -2.60
N THR A 239 -15.50 4.25 -1.87
CA THR A 239 -14.53 3.29 -2.45
C THR A 239 -15.15 2.55 -3.63
N GLN A 240 -16.39 2.06 -3.48
CA GLN A 240 -17.12 1.38 -4.55
C GLN A 240 -17.28 2.28 -5.79
N LYS A 241 -17.65 3.55 -5.58
CA LYS A 241 -17.77 4.55 -6.64
C LYS A 241 -16.43 4.85 -7.34
N VAL A 242 -15.37 5.14 -6.58
CA VAL A 242 -14.09 5.57 -7.17
C VAL A 242 -13.36 4.42 -7.85
N VAL A 243 -13.38 3.21 -7.29
CA VAL A 243 -12.77 2.03 -7.93
C VAL A 243 -13.48 1.73 -9.24
N ARG A 244 -14.83 1.71 -9.23
CA ARG A 244 -15.62 1.50 -10.44
C ARG A 244 -15.33 2.57 -11.50
N LYS A 245 -15.41 3.84 -11.13
CA LYS A 245 -15.17 4.96 -12.06
C LYS A 245 -13.78 4.88 -12.69
N THR A 246 -12.75 4.66 -11.88
CA THR A 246 -11.35 4.56 -12.32
C THR A 246 -11.19 3.44 -13.34
N ARG A 247 -11.68 2.25 -13.02
CA ARG A 247 -11.61 1.07 -13.87
C ARG A 247 -12.38 1.24 -15.19
N ASP A 248 -13.63 1.72 -15.11
CA ASP A 248 -14.54 1.79 -16.25
C ASP A 248 -14.17 2.94 -17.21
N GLU A 249 -13.53 4.01 -16.73
CA GLU A 249 -13.14 5.17 -17.55
C GLU A 249 -11.69 5.16 -18.03
N LEU A 250 -10.77 4.51 -17.31
CA LEU A 250 -9.33 4.61 -17.58
C LEU A 250 -8.68 3.33 -18.10
N PHE A 251 -9.40 2.20 -18.08
CA PHE A 251 -8.91 0.93 -18.61
C PHE A 251 -9.81 0.46 -19.76
N THR A 252 -9.22 0.18 -20.93
CA THR A 252 -9.93 -0.32 -22.11
C THR A 252 -9.21 -1.51 -22.73
N ASP A 253 -9.93 -2.29 -23.54
CA ASP A 253 -9.40 -3.45 -24.28
C ASP A 253 -8.75 -3.07 -25.62
N THR A 254 -8.54 -1.77 -25.87
CA THR A 254 -7.93 -1.26 -27.10
C THR A 254 -6.40 -1.11 -26.97
N ALA A 255 -5.70 -1.03 -28.09
CA ALA A 255 -4.29 -0.61 -28.08
C ALA A 255 -4.16 0.77 -27.42
N GLY A 256 -3.35 0.88 -26.38
CA GLY A 256 -3.24 2.10 -25.55
C GLY A 256 -4.30 2.21 -24.44
N GLY A 257 -5.00 1.11 -24.11
CA GLY A 257 -6.04 1.08 -23.08
C GLY A 257 -5.56 1.04 -21.63
N LEU A 258 -4.25 1.21 -21.37
CA LEU A 258 -3.73 1.39 -20.02
C LEU A 258 -3.55 2.89 -19.74
N PRO A 259 -3.84 3.35 -18.51
CA PRO A 259 -3.75 4.77 -18.17
C PRO A 259 -2.31 5.28 -18.07
N GLY A 260 -1.33 4.39 -17.98
CA GLY A 260 0.09 4.68 -17.82
C GLY A 260 0.95 3.47 -18.16
N ASN A 261 2.16 3.42 -17.61
CA ASN A 261 2.98 2.24 -17.68
C ASN A 261 2.28 1.06 -16.98
N ASP A 262 2.51 -0.14 -17.50
CA ASP A 262 2.00 -1.35 -16.85
C ASP A 262 2.84 -1.76 -15.62
N ASP A 263 4.09 -1.30 -15.58
CA ASP A 263 5.10 -1.53 -14.55
C ASP A 263 5.17 -3.00 -14.13
N LEU A 264 5.44 -3.84 -15.14
CA LEU A 264 5.59 -5.29 -15.00
C LEU A 264 4.35 -5.98 -14.42
N GLY A 265 3.17 -5.43 -14.69
CA GLY A 265 1.88 -5.96 -14.27
C GLY A 265 1.33 -5.33 -13.00
N ALA A 266 1.99 -4.34 -12.39
CA ALA A 266 1.47 -3.65 -11.21
C ALA A 266 0.15 -2.93 -11.50
N THR A 267 0.09 -2.16 -12.60
CA THR A 267 -1.13 -1.47 -13.06
C THR A 267 -2.20 -2.46 -13.49
N SER A 268 -1.84 -3.50 -14.26
CA SER A 268 -2.78 -4.56 -14.63
C SER A 268 -3.31 -5.35 -13.43
N ALA A 269 -2.49 -5.65 -12.42
CA ALA A 269 -2.93 -6.33 -11.21
C ALA A 269 -3.96 -5.48 -10.44
N TRP A 270 -3.76 -4.16 -10.38
CA TRP A 270 -4.71 -3.25 -9.75
C TRP A 270 -6.11 -3.38 -10.37
N VAL A 271 -6.21 -3.41 -11.70
CA VAL A 271 -7.51 -3.51 -12.38
C VAL A 271 -8.16 -4.87 -12.18
N VAL A 272 -7.37 -5.96 -12.15
CA VAL A 272 -7.87 -7.31 -11.85
C VAL A 272 -8.48 -7.35 -10.45
N PHE A 273 -7.80 -6.80 -9.44
CA PHE A 273 -8.34 -6.67 -8.09
C PHE A 273 -9.63 -5.83 -8.05
N GLY A 274 -9.67 -4.73 -8.82
CA GLY A 274 -10.87 -3.93 -9.02
C GLY A 274 -12.04 -4.66 -9.69
N TYR A 275 -11.80 -5.66 -10.55
CA TYR A 275 -12.84 -6.51 -11.12
C TYR A 275 -13.37 -7.54 -10.10
N LEU A 276 -12.49 -8.07 -9.26
CA LEU A 276 -12.82 -9.05 -8.22
C LEU A 276 -13.52 -8.42 -7.00
N GLY A 277 -13.43 -7.10 -6.83
CA GLY A 277 -14.01 -6.40 -5.68
C GLY A 277 -13.21 -6.60 -4.38
N ILE A 278 -11.91 -6.93 -4.49
CA ILE A 278 -11.01 -7.15 -3.35
C ILE A 278 -9.65 -6.50 -3.64
N TYR A 279 -8.95 -5.98 -2.63
CA TYR A 279 -7.61 -5.39 -2.81
C TYR A 279 -6.67 -5.59 -1.60
N PRO A 280 -5.42 -6.04 -1.79
CA PRO A 280 -4.47 -6.29 -0.70
C PRO A 280 -3.83 -4.98 -0.22
N ALA A 281 -4.62 -4.18 0.50
CA ALA A 281 -4.26 -2.79 0.81
C ALA A 281 -3.09 -2.61 1.79
N ILE A 282 -2.83 -3.60 2.65
CA ILE A 282 -1.84 -3.50 3.73
C ILE A 282 -0.73 -4.53 3.51
N PRO A 283 0.44 -4.12 2.97
CA PRO A 283 1.57 -5.03 2.77
C PRO A 283 1.98 -5.75 4.06
N GLY A 284 2.27 -7.05 3.95
CA GLY A 284 2.64 -7.89 5.11
C GLY A 284 1.46 -8.37 5.95
N VAL A 285 0.22 -8.05 5.58
CA VAL A 285 -1.00 -8.54 6.22
C VAL A 285 -1.83 -9.33 5.21
N GLY A 286 -2.03 -10.62 5.49
CA GLY A 286 -2.79 -11.52 4.61
C GLY A 286 -4.29 -11.21 4.67
N GLY A 287 -4.79 -10.49 3.67
CA GLY A 287 -6.21 -10.22 3.51
C GLY A 287 -6.49 -9.11 2.50
N PHE A 288 -7.76 -8.80 2.34
CA PHE A 288 -8.22 -7.87 1.33
C PHE A 288 -9.28 -6.92 1.87
N THR A 289 -9.19 -5.66 1.49
CA THR A 289 -10.30 -4.72 1.64
C THR A 289 -11.27 -4.86 0.47
N LEU A 290 -12.54 -4.50 0.68
CA LEU A 290 -13.64 -4.86 -0.21
C LEU A 290 -14.15 -3.68 -1.05
N SER A 291 -14.60 -3.98 -2.26
CA SER A 291 -15.34 -3.09 -3.18
C SER A 291 -16.27 -3.95 -4.04
N THR A 292 -17.03 -3.32 -4.94
CA THR A 292 -18.04 -3.99 -5.75
C THR A 292 -17.41 -4.80 -6.89
N PRO A 293 -17.59 -6.13 -6.96
CA PRO A 293 -17.15 -6.93 -8.10
C PRO A 293 -17.94 -6.57 -9.36
N ILE A 294 -17.37 -6.76 -10.55
CA ILE A 294 -18.06 -6.45 -11.82
C ILE A 294 -18.81 -7.66 -12.40
N PHE A 295 -18.27 -8.86 -12.20
CA PHE A 295 -18.83 -10.07 -12.79
C PHE A 295 -19.85 -10.68 -11.84
N PRO A 296 -20.97 -11.23 -12.35
CA PRO A 296 -21.92 -11.97 -11.52
C PRO A 296 -21.27 -13.14 -10.78
N THR A 297 -20.27 -13.76 -11.40
CA THR A 297 -19.51 -14.89 -10.83
C THR A 297 -18.08 -14.91 -11.34
N VAL A 298 -17.12 -15.15 -10.45
CA VAL A 298 -15.73 -15.49 -10.77
C VAL A 298 -15.35 -16.72 -9.94
N ASN A 299 -14.83 -17.77 -10.59
CA ASN A 299 -14.24 -18.91 -9.88
C ASN A 299 -12.72 -18.75 -9.84
N LEU A 300 -12.15 -18.58 -8.66
CA LEU A 300 -10.71 -18.47 -8.44
C LEU A 300 -10.15 -19.82 -7.98
N SER A 301 -9.24 -20.40 -8.76
CA SER A 301 -8.54 -21.61 -8.34
C SER A 301 -7.32 -21.26 -7.48
N LEU A 302 -7.37 -21.66 -6.21
CA LEU A 302 -6.34 -21.39 -5.18
C LEU A 302 -5.43 -22.61 -4.95
N GLY A 303 -5.30 -23.49 -5.95
CA GLY A 303 -4.58 -24.76 -5.85
C GLY A 303 -5.55 -25.91 -5.56
N GLU A 304 -5.57 -26.43 -4.34
CA GLU A 304 -6.43 -27.55 -3.95
C GLU A 304 -7.90 -27.15 -3.67
N HIS A 305 -8.18 -25.85 -3.69
CA HIS A 305 -9.48 -25.28 -3.38
C HIS A 305 -9.87 -24.24 -4.42
N ASP A 306 -11.15 -24.20 -4.76
CA ASP A 306 -11.74 -23.15 -5.58
C ASP A 306 -12.57 -22.22 -4.68
N LEU A 307 -12.46 -20.92 -4.91
CA LEU A 307 -13.26 -19.89 -4.28
C LEU A 307 -14.19 -19.27 -5.33
N LEU A 308 -15.49 -19.33 -5.09
CA LEU A 308 -16.49 -18.59 -5.85
C LEU A 308 -16.66 -17.18 -5.30
N ILE A 309 -16.37 -16.16 -6.10
CA ILE A 309 -16.84 -14.79 -5.85
C ILE A 309 -18.13 -14.61 -6.63
N SER A 310 -19.25 -14.34 -5.95
CA SER A 310 -20.57 -14.21 -6.58
C SER A 310 -21.23 -12.88 -6.21
N ALA A 311 -22.07 -12.35 -7.10
CA ALA A 311 -22.80 -11.11 -6.89
C ALA A 311 -24.23 -11.20 -7.45
N ASP A 312 -25.20 -10.63 -6.74
CA ASP A 312 -26.59 -10.56 -7.20
C ASP A 312 -26.69 -9.79 -8.52
N VAL A 313 -27.22 -10.45 -9.57
CA VAL A 313 -27.49 -10.00 -10.96
C VAL A 313 -26.99 -8.58 -11.30
N ALA A 314 -25.82 -8.51 -11.93
CA ALA A 314 -25.08 -7.28 -12.22
C ALA A 314 -24.87 -7.07 -13.74
N PRO A 315 -25.37 -5.95 -14.29
CA PRO A 315 -24.43 -5.06 -14.98
C PRO A 315 -24.36 -3.65 -14.39
N ASN A 316 -25.39 -3.21 -13.62
CA ASN A 316 -25.59 -1.79 -13.29
C ASN A 316 -25.69 -1.45 -11.79
N ARG A 317 -25.68 -2.45 -10.89
CA ARG A 317 -25.74 -2.21 -9.46
C ARG A 317 -24.35 -1.86 -8.93
N THR A 318 -24.20 -0.67 -8.35
CA THR A 318 -22.90 -0.14 -7.95
C THR A 318 -22.57 -0.43 -6.50
N TYR A 319 -23.58 -0.56 -5.62
CA TYR A 319 -23.34 -0.54 -4.18
C TYR A 319 -23.58 -1.88 -3.52
N ILE A 320 -22.73 -2.18 -2.53
CA ILE A 320 -22.85 -3.37 -1.70
C ILE A 320 -23.90 -3.11 -0.62
N GLU A 321 -24.93 -3.95 -0.58
CA GLU A 321 -25.86 -4.05 0.56
C GLU A 321 -25.24 -4.85 1.68
N SER A 322 -24.61 -5.97 1.34
CA SER A 322 -24.06 -6.93 2.30
C SER A 322 -23.07 -7.88 1.64
N VAL A 323 -22.19 -8.46 2.46
CA VAL A 323 -21.18 -9.44 2.04
C VAL A 323 -21.28 -10.66 2.95
N TRP A 324 -21.15 -11.86 2.39
CA TRP A 324 -21.16 -13.11 3.14
C TRP A 324 -20.00 -14.02 2.73
N LEU A 325 -19.38 -14.66 3.71
CA LEU A 325 -18.38 -15.71 3.51
C LEU A 325 -18.96 -17.03 4.01
N ASP A 326 -19.17 -17.99 3.10
CA ASP A 326 -19.85 -19.26 3.38
C ASP A 326 -21.17 -19.09 4.16
N GLY A 327 -21.96 -18.08 3.79
CA GLY A 327 -23.25 -17.75 4.41
C GLY A 327 -23.17 -16.97 5.72
N VAL A 328 -21.96 -16.68 6.24
CA VAL A 328 -21.75 -15.83 7.42
C VAL A 328 -21.57 -14.38 6.98
N ALA A 329 -22.42 -13.49 7.48
CA ALA A 329 -22.33 -12.06 7.15
C ALA A 329 -21.00 -11.45 7.62
N ILE A 330 -20.37 -10.67 6.75
CA ILE A 330 -19.19 -9.86 7.05
C ILE A 330 -19.65 -8.42 7.22
N SER A 331 -19.43 -7.85 8.41
CA SER A 331 -19.65 -6.42 8.70
C SER A 331 -18.40 -5.58 8.49
N ASN A 332 -17.21 -6.20 8.45
CA ASN A 332 -15.93 -5.52 8.26
C ASN A 332 -15.60 -5.37 6.77
N TRP A 333 -15.16 -4.19 6.31
CA TRP A 333 -14.64 -4.00 4.96
C TRP A 333 -13.25 -4.65 4.71
N TRP A 334 -13.02 -5.79 5.36
CA TRP A 334 -11.82 -6.61 5.30
C TRP A 334 -12.17 -8.10 5.42
N VAL A 335 -11.58 -8.91 4.55
CA VAL A 335 -11.58 -10.38 4.67
C VAL A 335 -10.15 -10.88 4.81
N GLY A 336 -9.89 -11.64 5.88
CA GLY A 336 -8.56 -12.20 6.12
C GLY A 336 -8.25 -13.36 5.17
N TRP A 337 -7.01 -13.47 4.72
CA TRP A 337 -6.57 -14.55 3.84
C TRP A 337 -6.80 -15.94 4.44
N GLU A 338 -6.58 -16.09 5.76
CA GLU A 338 -6.84 -17.34 6.45
C GLU A 338 -8.30 -17.79 6.36
N GLN A 339 -9.25 -16.85 6.39
CA GLN A 339 -10.66 -17.17 6.21
C GLN A 339 -10.94 -17.49 4.74
N LEU A 340 -10.44 -16.64 3.84
CA LEU A 340 -10.72 -16.72 2.41
C LEU A 340 -10.18 -18.00 1.77
N LYS A 341 -8.96 -18.43 2.12
CA LYS A 341 -8.31 -19.62 1.53
C LYS A 341 -9.01 -20.95 1.85
N ARG A 342 -9.93 -20.96 2.83
CA ARG A 342 -10.73 -22.13 3.22
C ARG A 342 -12.21 -21.99 2.82
N ALA A 343 -12.61 -20.80 2.39
CA ALA A 343 -13.99 -20.52 2.04
C ALA A 343 -14.33 -21.10 0.67
N LYS A 344 -15.59 -21.44 0.48
CA LYS A 344 -16.14 -21.88 -0.80
C LYS A 344 -16.71 -20.71 -1.58
N GLU A 345 -17.31 -19.76 -0.87
CA GLU A 345 -18.00 -18.63 -1.50
C GLU A 345 -17.82 -17.33 -0.72
N LEU A 346 -17.50 -16.26 -1.45
CA LEU A 346 -17.63 -14.86 -1.05
C LEU A 346 -18.74 -14.23 -1.89
N HIS A 347 -19.91 -14.05 -1.27
CA HIS A 347 -21.11 -13.56 -1.94
C HIS A 347 -21.36 -12.07 -1.63
N TYR A 348 -21.74 -11.31 -2.65
CA TYR A 348 -22.06 -9.88 -2.58
C TYR A 348 -23.52 -9.62 -2.93
N GLY A 349 -24.27 -9.08 -1.97
CA GLY A 349 -25.61 -8.56 -2.18
C GLY A 349 -25.51 -7.14 -2.69
N LEU A 350 -26.12 -6.85 -3.85
CA LEU A 350 -25.97 -5.56 -4.52
C LEU A 350 -27.27 -4.76 -4.59
N ARG A 351 -27.13 -3.43 -4.50
CA ARG A 351 -28.21 -2.42 -4.58
C ARG A 351 -27.84 -1.21 -5.42
N ASP A 352 -28.85 -0.41 -5.74
CA ASP A 352 -28.74 0.73 -6.67
C ASP A 352 -28.28 2.02 -5.97
N GLU A 353 -28.64 2.20 -4.70
CA GLU A 353 -28.33 3.38 -3.90
C GLU A 353 -27.28 3.07 -2.82
N PRO A 354 -26.42 4.03 -2.44
CA PRO A 354 -25.45 3.83 -1.37
C PRO A 354 -26.09 3.26 -0.09
N ASN A 355 -25.45 2.26 0.51
CA ASN A 355 -25.77 1.87 1.89
C ASN A 355 -25.01 2.82 2.82
N SER A 356 -25.74 3.64 3.60
CA SER A 356 -25.14 4.56 4.56
C SER A 356 -24.69 3.88 5.86
N ASP A 357 -24.97 2.58 6.03
CA ASP A 357 -24.32 1.78 7.07
C ASP A 357 -22.85 1.58 6.70
N SER A 358 -21.97 2.15 7.51
CA SER A 358 -20.53 2.12 7.28
C SER A 358 -19.91 0.76 7.58
N GLY A 359 -20.61 -0.15 8.26
CA GLY A 359 -20.00 -1.37 8.81
C GLY A 359 -18.80 -1.08 9.72
N GLU A 360 -17.97 -2.11 9.93
CA GLU A 360 -16.71 -2.02 10.68
C GLU A 360 -15.56 -1.65 9.75
N ARG A 361 -14.66 -0.79 10.24
CA ARG A 361 -13.46 -0.40 9.51
C ARG A 361 -12.49 -1.59 9.37
N PRO A 362 -11.71 -1.64 8.28
CA PRO A 362 -10.63 -2.62 8.15
C PRO A 362 -9.60 -2.50 9.29
N PRO A 363 -8.72 -3.51 9.47
CA PRO A 363 -7.75 -3.52 10.54
C PRO A 363 -6.78 -2.33 10.46
N SER A 364 -6.22 -2.01 11.62
CA SER A 364 -5.16 -1.04 11.78
C SER A 364 -4.18 -1.56 12.83
N PHE A 365 -2.91 -1.20 12.68
CA PHE A 365 -1.81 -1.70 13.47
C PHE A 365 -1.02 -0.52 14.06
N PRO A 366 -1.62 0.25 14.98
CA PRO A 366 -0.92 1.37 15.60
C PRO A 366 0.24 0.84 16.44
N PRO A 367 1.37 1.56 16.51
CA PRO A 367 2.40 1.28 17.50
C PRO A 367 1.80 1.45 18.90
N GLN A 368 2.18 0.57 19.82
CA GLN A 368 1.78 0.71 21.22
C GLN A 368 2.29 2.06 21.76
N PRO A 369 1.49 2.80 22.56
CA PRO A 369 1.99 3.99 23.24
C PRO A 369 3.19 3.60 24.12
N ARG A 370 4.28 4.38 24.04
CA ARG A 370 5.40 4.23 24.97
C ARG A 370 5.08 4.84 26.33
#